data_AF-A0A816EWX3-F1
#
_entry.id   AF-A0A816EWX3-F1
#
_cell.length_a   1.000
_cell.length_b   1.000
_cell.length_c   1.000
_cell.angle_alpha   90.00
_cell.angle_beta   90.00
_cell.angle_gamma   90.00
#
_symmetry.space_group_name_H-M   'P 1'
#
loop_
_entity.id
_entity.type
_entity.pdbx_description
1 polymer ?
#
loop_
_entity_poly.entity_id
_entity_poly.type
_entity_poly.pdbx_seq_one_letter_code
_entity_poly.pdbx_strand_id
1 'polypeptide(L)'
;MVQTFFCKRKTKRCPMTFFFNILDIDALAAFLVWTTNNPQWNEKKNYRRGLFLMELGYDLVQSHLDRRRQQPHALQQNVPIAIQALGLTVTTSHPTIVSTSNGKQRCHICPRERTRKANTHCSDCNAPCCPDHHTVICTMCNETLSG
;
A
#
# COMPACT_ATOMS: atom_id res chain seq x y z
N MET A 1 26.02 15.24 25.57
CA MET A 1 26.02 13.84 25.05
C MET A 1 24.63 13.35 24.60
N VAL A 2 23.50 13.86 25.13
CA VAL A 2 22.11 13.52 24.69
C VAL A 2 21.55 14.50 23.64
N GLN A 3 22.40 15.34 23.03
CA GLN A 3 21.91 16.45 22.21
C GLN A 3 21.57 16.07 20.75
N THR A 4 22.11 14.95 20.26
CA THR A 4 22.00 14.58 18.83
C THR A 4 20.80 13.69 18.53
N PHE A 5 20.35 12.89 19.50
CA PHE A 5 19.22 11.97 19.35
C PHE A 5 18.35 12.02 20.61
N PHE A 6 17.19 12.69 20.52
CA PHE A 6 16.20 12.77 21.58
C PHE A 6 14.78 12.71 21.00
N CYS A 7 13.86 12.09 21.73
CA CYS A 7 12.45 11.94 21.36
C CYS A 7 11.55 13.03 21.95
N LYS A 8 12.14 14.04 22.62
CA LYS A 8 11.41 15.15 23.26
C LYS A 8 10.54 15.90 22.25
N ARG A 9 9.27 16.11 22.62
CA ARG A 9 8.31 16.91 21.86
C ARG A 9 7.74 18.01 22.76
N LYS A 10 7.39 19.14 22.16
CA LYS A 10 6.63 20.20 22.85
C LYS A 10 5.30 19.62 23.32
N THR A 11 5.08 19.58 24.63
CA THR A 11 3.88 19.05 25.26
C THR A 11 3.47 19.94 26.43
N LYS A 12 2.16 20.08 26.66
CA LYS A 12 1.62 20.71 27.88
C LYS A 12 1.34 19.69 28.98
N ARG A 13 1.49 18.40 28.68
CA ARG A 13 1.22 17.29 29.61
C ARG A 13 2.52 16.87 30.28
N CYS A 14 2.64 17.14 31.58
CA CYS A 14 3.81 16.80 32.38
C CYS A 14 4.25 15.32 32.27
N PRO A 15 3.34 14.31 32.32
CA PRO A 15 3.72 12.89 32.23
C PRO A 15 4.46 12.52 30.94
N MET A 16 4.12 13.19 29.83
CA MET A 16 4.77 12.94 28.54
C MET A 16 6.25 13.34 28.55
N THR A 17 6.62 14.37 29.31
CA THR A 17 8.03 14.77 29.45
C THR A 17 8.86 13.65 30.08
N PHE A 18 8.34 13.02 31.13
CA PHE A 18 9.00 11.87 31.77
C PHE A 18 9.09 10.69 30.82
N PHE A 19 8.00 10.38 30.11
CA PHE A 19 7.98 9.30 29.12
C PHE A 19 9.06 9.47 28.04
N PHE A 20 9.20 10.67 27.46
CA PHE A 20 10.23 10.92 26.45
C PHE A 20 11.65 10.80 27.03
N ASN A 21 11.86 11.24 28.27
CA ASN A 21 13.16 11.07 28.94
C ASN A 21 13.50 9.59 29.17
N ILE A 22 12.52 8.78 29.58
CA ILE A 22 12.70 7.33 29.76
C ILE A 22 13.10 6.69 28.44
N LEU A 23 12.39 6.98 27.34
CA LEU A 23 12.73 6.48 26.01
C LEU A 23 14.17 6.83 25.59
N ASP A 24 14.60 8.08 25.84
CA ASP A 24 15.95 8.53 25.50
C ASP A 24 17.04 7.79 26.29
N ILE A 25 16.79 7.52 27.58
CA ILE A 25 17.70 6.79 28.48
C ILE A 25 17.75 5.31 28.09
N ASP A 26 16.60 4.68 27.89
CA ASP A 26 16.49 3.26 27.56
C ASP A 26 17.16 2.95 26.23
N ALA A 27 16.97 3.80 25.21
CA ALA A 27 17.61 3.61 23.91
C ALA A 27 19.14 3.76 23.99
N LEU A 28 19.66 4.65 24.85
CA LEU A 28 21.09 4.75 25.10
C LEU A 28 21.62 3.53 25.86
N ALA A 29 20.90 3.06 26.87
CA ALA A 29 21.27 1.88 27.64
C ALA A 29 21.32 0.64 26.73
N ALA A 30 20.30 0.42 25.90
CA ALA A 30 20.25 -0.66 24.93
C ALA A 30 21.42 -0.59 23.93
N PHE A 31 21.76 0.61 23.44
CA PHE A 31 22.91 0.82 22.56
C PHE A 31 24.23 0.43 23.23
N LEU A 32 24.43 0.82 24.50
CA LEU A 32 25.63 0.46 25.26
C LEU A 32 25.71 -1.06 25.43
N VAL A 33 24.64 -1.70 25.90
CA VAL A 33 24.59 -3.17 26.05
C VAL A 33 24.87 -3.88 24.72
N TRP A 34 24.29 -3.41 23.62
CA TRP A 34 24.51 -3.99 22.29
C TRP A 34 25.96 -3.88 21.85
N THR A 35 26.56 -2.68 21.96
CA THR A 35 27.94 -2.42 21.51
C THR A 35 28.98 -3.07 22.40
N THR A 36 28.71 -3.25 23.70
CA THR A 36 29.56 -4.03 24.61
C THR A 36 29.58 -5.50 24.22
N ASN A 37 28.43 -6.09 23.85
CA ASN A 37 28.35 -7.48 23.42
C ASN A 37 28.82 -7.68 21.97
N ASN A 38 28.73 -6.66 21.12
CA ASN A 38 29.04 -6.72 19.69
C ASN A 38 30.03 -5.60 19.30
N PRO A 39 31.30 -5.66 19.74
CA PRO A 39 32.24 -4.56 19.55
C PRO A 39 32.54 -4.28 18.06
N GLN A 40 32.57 -5.33 17.23
CA GLN A 40 32.83 -5.23 15.78
C GLN A 40 31.64 -4.66 14.98
N TRP A 41 30.45 -4.58 15.57
CA TRP A 41 29.25 -4.10 14.86
C TRP A 41 29.40 -2.63 14.48
N ASN A 42 29.43 -2.34 13.17
CA ASN A 42 29.60 -1.01 12.59
C ASN A 42 30.83 -0.23 13.12
N GLU A 43 31.90 -0.92 13.55
CA GLU A 43 33.07 -0.34 14.22
C GLU A 43 33.71 0.83 13.43
N LYS A 44 33.81 0.68 12.10
CA LYS A 44 34.41 1.69 11.20
C LYS A 44 33.56 2.95 10.99
N LYS A 45 32.33 2.99 11.51
CA LYS A 45 31.39 4.09 11.29
C LYS A 45 31.37 5.03 12.49
N ASN A 46 31.43 6.34 12.24
CA ASN A 46 31.39 7.34 13.30
C ASN A 46 29.98 7.62 13.84
N TYR A 47 28.93 7.09 13.18
CA TYR A 47 27.52 7.35 13.50
C TYR A 47 26.76 6.11 13.99
N ARG A 48 27.46 5.20 14.70
CA ARG A 48 26.92 3.92 15.21
C ARG A 48 25.62 4.06 16.00
N ARG A 49 25.50 5.09 16.85
CA ARG A 49 24.28 5.32 17.62
C ARG A 49 23.08 5.60 16.73
N GLY A 50 23.26 6.39 15.65
CA GLY A 50 22.18 6.67 14.70
C GLY A 50 21.72 5.42 13.95
N LEU A 51 22.68 4.57 13.55
CA LEU A 51 22.37 3.28 12.92
C LEU A 51 21.60 2.36 13.86
N PHE A 52 22.03 2.29 15.13
CA PHE A 52 21.38 1.45 16.13
C PHE A 52 19.93 1.89 16.33
N LEU A 53 19.70 3.21 16.45
CA LEU A 53 18.34 3.75 16.61
C LEU A 53 17.47 3.53 15.37
N MET A 54 18.05 3.54 14.17
CA MET A 54 17.33 3.25 12.94
C MET A 54 16.90 1.78 12.87
N GLU A 55 17.82 0.86 13.19
CA GLU A 55 17.55 -0.59 13.23
C GLU A 55 16.54 -0.92 14.33
N LEU A 56 16.74 -0.42 15.55
CA LEU A 56 15.78 -0.53 16.65
C LEU A 56 14.40 0.01 16.27
N GLY A 57 14.36 1.18 15.62
CA GLY A 57 13.11 1.77 15.17
C GLY A 57 12.37 0.90 14.16
N TYR A 58 13.10 0.27 13.23
CA TYR A 58 12.54 -0.66 12.26
C TYR A 58 11.99 -1.92 12.94
N ASP A 59 12.76 -2.52 13.84
CA ASP A 59 12.37 -3.74 14.56
C ASP A 59 11.09 -3.53 15.38
N LEU A 60 10.97 -2.38 16.05
CA LEU A 60 9.78 -2.03 16.84
C LEU A 60 8.52 -1.86 15.99
N VAL A 61 8.65 -1.39 14.75
CA VAL A 61 7.50 -1.15 13.87
C VAL A 61 7.18 -2.32 12.95
N GLN A 62 8.06 -3.31 12.81
CA GLN A 62 7.92 -4.41 11.86
C GLN A 62 6.58 -5.15 12.00
N SER A 63 6.19 -5.53 13.22
CA SER A 63 4.90 -6.20 13.47
C SER A 63 3.69 -5.35 13.06
N HIS A 64 3.80 -4.02 13.19
CA HIS A 64 2.76 -3.09 12.76
C HIS A 64 2.72 -2.94 11.24
N LEU A 65 3.89 -2.95 10.57
CA LEU A 65 3.98 -2.96 9.12
C LEU A 65 3.39 -4.26 8.53
N ASP A 66 3.69 -5.40 9.14
CA ASP A 66 3.16 -6.71 8.74
C ASP A 66 1.63 -6.77 8.84
N ARG A 67 1.06 -6.20 9.90
CA ARG A 67 -0.40 -6.09 10.01
C ARG A 67 -1.00 -5.15 8.95
N ARG A 68 -0.35 -4.01 8.68
CA ARG A 68 -0.82 -3.03 7.70
C ARG A 68 -0.79 -3.57 6.28
N ARG A 69 0.28 -4.27 5.90
CA ARG A 69 0.44 -4.80 4.54
C ARG A 69 -0.58 -5.89 4.18
N GLN A 70 -1.16 -6.56 5.18
CA GLN A 70 -2.22 -7.56 5.01
C GLN A 70 -3.62 -6.95 4.81
N GLN A 71 -3.80 -5.66 5.09
CA GLN A 71 -5.09 -4.96 5.02
C GLN A 71 -4.96 -3.64 4.24
N PRO A 72 -4.45 -3.64 2.99
CA PRO A 72 -4.16 -2.39 2.27
C PRO A 72 -5.39 -1.56 1.93
N HIS A 73 -6.57 -2.19 1.81
CA HIS A 73 -7.83 -1.52 1.50
C HIS A 73 -8.32 -0.58 2.61
N ALA A 74 -7.89 -0.80 3.86
CA ALA A 74 -8.19 0.06 4.99
C ALA A 74 -7.22 1.24 5.12
N LEU A 75 -6.21 1.33 4.24
CA LEU A 75 -5.16 2.32 4.30
C LEU A 75 -5.30 3.35 3.17
N GLN A 76 -4.83 4.57 3.42
CA GLN A 76 -4.67 5.56 2.36
C GLN A 76 -3.64 5.09 1.35
N GLN A 77 -3.84 5.40 0.06
CA GLN A 77 -3.06 4.87 -1.06
C GLN A 77 -1.54 5.10 -0.94
N ASN A 78 -1.11 6.19 -0.30
CA ASN A 78 0.30 6.49 -0.03
C ASN A 78 0.95 5.51 0.96
N VAL A 79 0.19 4.88 1.85
CA VAL A 79 0.73 3.99 2.88
C VAL A 79 1.21 2.65 2.29
N PRO A 80 0.43 1.91 1.47
CA PRO A 80 0.93 0.76 0.73
C PRO A 80 2.14 1.06 -0.15
N ILE A 81 2.17 2.21 -0.83
CA ILE A 81 3.30 2.64 -1.65
C ILE A 81 4.56 2.80 -0.79
N ALA A 82 4.45 3.45 0.37
CA ALA A 82 5.57 3.61 1.29
C ALA A 82 6.04 2.26 1.87
N ILE A 83 5.12 1.35 2.17
CA ILE A 83 5.46 -0.01 2.62
C ILE A 83 6.22 -0.77 1.52
N GLN A 84 5.78 -0.65 0.27
CA GLN A 84 6.46 -1.28 -0.87
C GLN A 84 7.85 -0.67 -1.12
N ALA A 85 8.01 0.64 -0.91
CA ALA A 85 9.32 1.32 -0.99
C ALA A 85 10.32 0.84 0.08
N LEU A 86 9.84 0.27 1.19
CA LEU A 86 10.66 -0.42 2.19
C LEU A 86 11.05 -1.85 1.78
N GLY A 87 10.65 -2.31 0.58
CA GLY A 87 10.91 -3.67 0.08
C GLY A 87 9.96 -4.73 0.61
N LEU A 88 8.88 -4.33 1.31
CA LEU A 88 7.88 -5.26 1.83
C LEU A 88 6.77 -5.51 0.81
N THR A 89 6.40 -6.78 0.63
CA THR A 89 5.27 -7.15 -0.22
C THR A 89 3.94 -6.77 0.44
N VAL A 90 3.08 -6.06 -0.30
CA VAL A 90 1.72 -5.74 0.14
C VAL A 90 0.78 -6.77 -0.45
N THR A 91 -0.14 -7.30 0.36
CA THR A 91 -1.15 -8.26 -0.10
C THR A 91 -2.19 -7.52 -0.92
N THR A 92 -1.90 -7.29 -2.20
CA THR A 92 -2.92 -6.87 -3.17
C THR A 92 -3.75 -8.11 -3.51
N SER A 93 -4.66 -8.50 -2.61
CA SER A 93 -5.82 -9.27 -3.03
C SER A 93 -6.66 -8.34 -3.89
N HIS A 94 -6.30 -8.22 -5.17
CA HIS A 94 -7.25 -7.79 -6.16
C HIS A 94 -8.32 -8.88 -6.22
N PRO A 95 -9.58 -8.66 -5.81
CA PRO A 95 -10.61 -9.02 -6.75
C PRO A 95 -10.27 -8.22 -8.02
N THR A 96 -10.15 -8.90 -9.14
CA THR A 96 -10.10 -8.25 -10.45
C THR A 96 -11.40 -7.46 -10.60
N ILE A 97 -11.45 -6.23 -10.06
CA ILE A 97 -12.43 -5.25 -10.46
C ILE A 97 -11.90 -4.77 -11.79
N VAL A 98 -12.32 -5.47 -12.85
CA VAL A 98 -12.25 -4.99 -14.22
C VAL A 98 -12.78 -3.56 -14.15
N SER A 99 -11.93 -2.59 -14.47
CA SER A 99 -12.29 -1.19 -14.51
C SER A 99 -13.34 -0.99 -15.60
N THR A 100 -14.61 -1.21 -15.26
CA THR A 100 -15.72 -0.71 -16.07
C THR A 100 -15.70 0.79 -15.92
N SER A 101 -15.22 1.48 -16.96
CA SER A 101 -15.44 2.91 -17.13
C SER A 101 -16.92 3.20 -16.85
N ASN A 102 -17.20 3.99 -15.81
CA ASN A 102 -18.55 4.24 -15.29
C ASN A 102 -19.40 5.15 -16.21
N GLY A 103 -19.44 4.86 -17.51
CA GLY A 103 -20.21 5.60 -18.50
C GLY A 103 -20.80 4.66 -19.53
N LYS A 104 -22.11 4.80 -19.79
CA LYS A 104 -22.79 4.05 -20.86
C LYS A 104 -22.14 4.38 -22.21
N GLN A 105 -21.49 3.41 -22.85
CA GLN A 105 -20.85 3.55 -24.16
C GLN A 105 -21.85 3.26 -25.29
N ARG A 106 -21.65 3.83 -26.48
CA ARG A 106 -22.52 3.54 -27.63
C ARG A 106 -22.41 2.06 -28.01
N CYS A 107 -23.55 1.42 -28.28
CA CYS A 107 -23.55 0.05 -28.80
C CYS A 107 -22.77 -0.03 -30.11
N HIS A 108 -21.85 -0.99 -30.22
CA HIS A 108 -21.00 -1.16 -31.39
C HIS A 108 -21.78 -1.57 -32.65
N ILE A 109 -22.92 -2.24 -32.49
CA ILE A 109 -23.76 -2.78 -33.59
C ILE A 109 -24.80 -1.75 -34.07
N CYS A 110 -25.25 -0.85 -33.20
CA CYS A 110 -26.29 0.12 -33.61
C CYS A 110 -25.77 1.12 -34.67
N PRO A 111 -26.59 1.44 -35.70
CA PRO A 111 -26.24 2.47 -36.68
C PRO A 111 -26.07 3.84 -35.99
N ARG A 112 -25.29 4.74 -36.59
CA ARG A 112 -24.99 6.07 -36.02
C ARG A 112 -26.24 6.91 -35.74
N GLU A 113 -27.32 6.69 -36.49
CA GLU A 113 -28.61 7.36 -36.30
C GLU A 113 -29.34 6.91 -35.03
N ARG A 114 -29.10 5.68 -34.58
CA ARG A 114 -29.66 5.10 -33.35
C ARG A 114 -28.55 4.93 -32.31
N THR A 115 -28.09 6.05 -31.74
CA THR A 115 -27.03 6.11 -30.72
C THR A 115 -27.46 5.56 -29.36
N ARG A 116 -27.84 4.27 -29.30
CA ARG A 116 -28.17 3.62 -28.03
C ARG A 116 -26.92 3.43 -27.18
N LYS A 117 -27.01 3.82 -25.91
CA LYS A 117 -25.94 3.66 -24.94
C LYS A 117 -26.17 2.39 -24.13
N ALA A 118 -25.13 1.59 -23.94
CA ALA A 118 -25.11 0.33 -23.22
C ALA A 118 -24.05 0.35 -22.12
N ASN A 119 -24.30 -0.40 -21.05
CA ASN A 119 -23.32 -0.70 -20.00
C ASN A 119 -23.02 -2.20 -19.91
N THR A 120 -23.51 -2.96 -20.89
CA THR A 120 -23.41 -4.41 -21.02
C THR A 120 -22.42 -4.73 -22.13
N HIS A 121 -21.56 -5.73 -21.90
CA HIS A 121 -20.45 -6.08 -22.78
C HIS A 121 -20.57 -7.54 -23.23
N CYS A 122 -20.23 -7.80 -24.50
CA CYS A 122 -20.17 -9.14 -25.05
C CYS A 122 -19.12 -9.99 -24.32
N SER A 123 -19.46 -11.22 -23.94
CA SER A 123 -18.51 -12.12 -23.24
C SER A 123 -17.32 -12.57 -24.10
N ASP A 124 -17.43 -12.49 -25.42
CA ASP A 124 -16.40 -12.92 -26.38
C ASP A 124 -15.49 -11.76 -26.82
N CYS A 125 -16.06 -10.69 -27.36
CA CYS A 125 -15.29 -9.55 -27.89
C CYS A 125 -15.20 -8.34 -26.95
N ASN A 126 -15.83 -8.38 -25.77
CA ASN A 126 -15.88 -7.31 -24.77
C ASN A 126 -16.45 -5.96 -25.28
N ALA A 127 -17.04 -5.93 -26.47
CA ALA A 127 -17.62 -4.72 -27.06
C ALA A 127 -18.96 -4.35 -26.38
N PRO A 128 -19.24 -3.04 -26.18
CA PRO A 128 -20.50 -2.58 -25.59
C PRO A 128 -21.70 -2.89 -26.50
N CYS A 129 -22.71 -3.57 -25.96
CA CYS A 129 -23.88 -4.04 -26.70
C CYS A 129 -25.18 -3.70 -25.97
N CYS A 130 -26.16 -3.11 -26.66
CA CYS A 130 -27.47 -2.84 -26.07
C CYS A 130 -28.29 -4.13 -25.92
N PRO A 131 -29.37 -4.16 -25.10
CA PRO A 131 -30.18 -5.36 -24.87
C PRO A 131 -30.69 -6.03 -26.15
N ASP A 132 -31.06 -5.26 -27.18
CA ASP A 132 -31.52 -5.80 -28.48
C ASP A 132 -30.44 -6.59 -29.23
N HIS A 133 -29.16 -6.34 -28.94
CA HIS A 133 -28.00 -6.96 -29.61
C HIS A 133 -27.15 -7.81 -28.64
N HIS A 134 -27.65 -8.05 -27.42
CA HIS A 134 -26.90 -8.71 -26.36
C HIS A 134 -27.76 -9.74 -25.63
N THR A 135 -27.36 -11.01 -25.69
CA THR A 135 -27.88 -12.08 -24.82
C THR A 135 -26.81 -12.49 -23.81
N VAL A 136 -25.78 -13.20 -24.26
CA VAL A 136 -24.54 -13.57 -23.51
C VAL A 136 -23.30 -13.24 -24.36
N ILE A 137 -23.43 -13.45 -25.67
CA ILE A 137 -22.50 -13.08 -26.73
C ILE A 137 -23.29 -12.14 -27.68
N CYS A 138 -22.63 -11.18 -28.33
CA CYS A 138 -23.30 -10.26 -29.25
C CYS A 138 -23.71 -10.96 -30.54
N THR A 139 -24.71 -10.42 -31.24
CA THR A 139 -25.24 -11.03 -32.49
C THR A 139 -24.16 -11.23 -33.55
N MET A 140 -23.20 -10.30 -33.66
CA MET A 140 -22.06 -10.41 -34.58
C MET A 140 -21.16 -11.63 -34.27
N CYS A 141 -20.80 -11.83 -33.00
CA CYS A 141 -19.99 -12.98 -32.59
C CYS A 141 -20.78 -14.30 -32.69
N ASN A 142 -22.10 -14.26 -32.50
CA ASN A 142 -22.96 -15.43 -32.63
C ASN A 142 -23.10 -15.89 -34.10
N GLU A 143 -23.16 -14.96 -35.05
CA GLU A 143 -23.19 -15.28 -36.48
C GLU A 143 -21.87 -15.90 -36.96
N THR A 144 -20.73 -15.46 -36.42
CA THR A 144 -19.41 -16.04 -36.76
C THR A 144 -19.16 -17.45 -36.19
N LEU A 145 -19.96 -17.89 -35.21
CA LEU A 145 -19.90 -19.24 -34.65
C LEU A 145 -20.82 -20.25 -35.38
N SER A 146 -21.74 -19.74 -36.21
CA SER A 146 -22.78 -20.54 -36.87
C SER A 146 -22.47 -20.81 -38.36
N GLY A 147 -21.29 -20.44 -38.84
CA GLY A 147 -20.77 -20.72 -40.19
C GLY A 147 -19.37 -21.30 -40.11
#